data_AF-A0A9E0XZ90-F1
#
_entry.id   AF-A0A9E0XZ90-F1
#
_cell.length_a   1.000
_cell.length_b   1.000
_cell.length_c   1.000
_cell.angle_alpha   90.00
_cell.angle_beta   90.00
_cell.angle_gamma   90.00
#
_symmetry.space_group_name_H-M   'P 1'
#
loop_
_entity.id
_entity.type
_entity.pdbx_description
1 polymer ?
#
loop_
_entity_poly.entity_id
_entity_poly.type
_entity_poly.pdbx_seq_one_letter_code
_entity_poly.pdbx_strand_id
1 'polypeptide(L)'
;MEDNNIRFTCELFLKGEHIQTQLFTQTFSERIVTVKMESIFKRTEEKDFKQECTFTISPEGYIRTQIVFKANGKESSVRLRKIDVNKLEIYHNSVFKEIIDTDKNEIYLLDGLNPLFDYYNYVYFISSEEGVKIEKDVFYIDHIEGKLTKKIYTFKKTGNELLINKGESNGEVSIELWEESYGLKKIKTRDSVSFFNR
;
A
#
# COMPACT_ATOMS: atom_id res chain seq x y z
N MET A 1 -5.88 -27.41 -4.40
CA MET A 1 -5.30 -26.20 -5.01
C MET A 1 -4.06 -25.89 -4.19
N GLU A 2 -2.89 -25.84 -4.81
CA GLU A 2 -1.67 -25.42 -4.12
C GLU A 2 -1.80 -23.92 -3.82
N ASP A 3 -1.74 -23.55 -2.55
CA ASP A 3 -1.58 -22.15 -2.16
C ASP A 3 -0.19 -21.71 -2.65
N ASN A 4 -0.17 -20.97 -3.76
CA ASN A 4 1.05 -20.36 -4.28
C ASN A 4 1.47 -19.25 -3.32
N ASN A 5 2.28 -19.62 -2.33
CA ASN A 5 2.82 -18.68 -1.36
C ASN A 5 4.14 -18.12 -1.89
N ILE A 6 4.18 -16.80 -2.11
CA ILE A 6 5.39 -16.08 -2.50
C ILE A 6 5.84 -15.23 -1.33
N ARG A 7 7.12 -15.33 -0.97
CA ARG A 7 7.74 -14.42 -0.02
C ARG A 7 8.65 -13.47 -0.76
N PHE A 8 8.72 -12.24 -0.26
CA PHE A 8 9.68 -11.25 -0.74
C PHE A 8 9.98 -10.27 0.40
N THR A 9 11.02 -9.49 0.23
CA THR A 9 11.49 -8.50 1.20
C THR A 9 11.39 -7.11 0.61
N CYS A 10 11.09 -6.10 1.43
CA CYS A 10 11.29 -4.70 1.07
C CYS A 10 12.32 -4.06 1.98
N GLU A 11 13.21 -3.26 1.41
CA GLU A 11 14.11 -2.40 2.16
C GLU A 11 13.74 -0.95 1.90
N LEU A 12 13.53 -0.18 2.97
CA LEU A 12 13.19 1.24 2.91
C LEU A 12 14.40 2.07 3.35
N PHE A 13 14.74 3.03 2.50
CA PHE A 13 15.82 3.97 2.69
C PHE A 13 15.28 5.40 2.78
N LEU A 14 15.87 6.21 3.66
CA LEU A 14 15.61 7.64 3.77
C LEU A 14 16.93 8.37 3.61
N LYS A 15 17.05 9.25 2.62
CA LYS A 15 18.30 9.99 2.34
C LYS A 15 19.55 9.09 2.24
N GLY A 16 19.40 7.88 1.70
CA GLY A 16 20.48 6.90 1.54
C GLY A 16 20.74 6.00 2.76
N GLU A 17 20.15 6.28 3.93
CA GLU A 17 20.26 5.42 5.10
C GLU A 17 19.18 4.33 5.07
N HIS A 18 19.57 3.07 5.30
CA HIS A 18 18.62 1.97 5.49
C HIS A 18 17.91 2.15 6.84
N ILE A 19 16.59 2.33 6.82
CA ILE A 19 15.81 2.58 8.04
C ILE A 19 14.91 1.41 8.44
N GLN A 20 14.48 0.58 7.50
CA GLN A 20 13.51 -0.48 7.76
C GLN A 20 13.61 -1.63 6.74
N THR A 21 13.48 -2.86 7.23
CA THR A 21 13.26 -4.07 6.40
C THR A 21 11.85 -4.58 6.66
N GLN A 22 11.15 -5.01 5.62
CA GLN A 22 9.79 -5.51 5.69
C GLN A 22 9.76 -6.89 5.04
N LEU A 23 9.15 -7.85 5.71
CA LEU A 23 8.95 -9.20 5.20
C LEU A 23 7.51 -9.33 4.71
N PHE A 24 7.35 -9.83 3.49
CA PHE A 24 6.06 -10.02 2.87
C PHE A 24 5.80 -11.49 2.60
N THR A 25 4.55 -11.90 2.81
CA THR A 25 4.01 -13.16 2.31
C THR A 25 2.77 -12.84 1.50
N GLN A 26 2.78 -13.24 0.23
CA GLN A 26 1.63 -13.21 -0.67
C GLN A 26 1.03 -14.59 -0.77
N THR A 27 -0.29 -14.65 -0.70
CA THR A 27 -1.07 -15.84 -1.02
C THR A 27 -2.03 -15.46 -2.16
N PHE A 28 -1.98 -16.26 -3.22
CA PHE A 28 -2.82 -16.10 -4.40
C PHE A 28 -3.98 -17.08 -4.33
N SER A 29 -5.19 -16.59 -4.57
CA SER A 29 -6.38 -17.43 -4.68
C SER A 29 -7.27 -16.84 -5.76
N GLU A 30 -7.66 -17.63 -6.77
CA GLU A 30 -8.48 -17.17 -7.89
C GLU A 30 -7.98 -15.83 -8.51
N ARG A 31 -8.76 -14.75 -8.37
CA ARG A 31 -8.44 -13.38 -8.83
C ARG A 31 -8.02 -12.43 -7.70
N ILE A 32 -7.83 -12.94 -6.48
CA ILE A 32 -7.46 -12.14 -5.32
C ILE A 32 -6.04 -12.43 -4.87
N VAL A 33 -5.41 -11.41 -4.28
CA VAL A 33 -4.16 -11.57 -3.54
C VAL A 33 -4.30 -11.05 -2.15
N THR A 34 -3.85 -11.87 -1.21
CA THR A 34 -3.70 -11.47 0.19
C THR A 34 -2.22 -11.31 0.49
N VAL A 35 -1.90 -10.21 1.15
CA VAL A 35 -0.54 -9.81 1.46
C VAL A 35 -0.46 -9.59 2.95
N LYS A 36 0.46 -10.28 3.60
CA LYS A 36 0.85 -10.03 4.98
C LYS A 36 2.23 -9.40 4.97
N MET A 37 2.35 -8.25 5.60
CA MET A 37 3.58 -7.52 5.83
C MET A 37 3.90 -7.49 7.31
N GLU A 38 5.15 -7.77 7.65
CA GLU A 38 5.73 -7.56 8.98
C GLU A 38 6.97 -6.66 8.85
N SER A 39 7.00 -5.57 9.59
CA SER A 39 8.13 -4.63 9.57
C SER A 39 9.12 -4.90 10.70
N ILE A 40 10.42 -4.88 10.36
CA ILE A 40 11.56 -4.95 11.27
C ILE A 40 12.38 -3.66 11.07
N PHE A 41 12.47 -2.84 12.12
CA PHE A 41 13.25 -1.61 12.09
C PHE A 41 14.70 -1.89 12.48
N LYS A 42 15.65 -1.30 11.75
CA LYS A 42 17.09 -1.42 12.07
C LYS A 42 17.67 -0.19 12.77
N ARG A 43 16.91 0.90 12.96
CA ARG A 43 17.38 2.02 13.80
C ARG A 43 17.50 1.57 15.25
N THR A 44 18.74 1.57 15.74
CA THR A 44 19.27 0.91 16.92
C THR A 44 18.78 1.42 18.28
N GLU A 45 17.72 2.25 18.34
CA GLU A 45 17.24 2.87 19.59
C GLU A 45 15.74 2.66 19.88
N GLU A 46 14.90 2.38 18.88
CA GLU A 46 13.45 2.15 19.07
C GLU A 46 13.09 0.67 18.94
N LYS A 47 13.38 -0.12 19.98
CA LYS A 47 12.93 -1.52 20.07
C LYS A 47 11.41 -1.66 20.20
N ASP A 48 10.70 -0.58 20.49
CA ASP A 48 9.26 -0.60 20.77
C ASP A 48 8.38 -0.36 19.54
N PHE A 49 8.97 -0.13 18.36
CA PHE A 49 8.21 0.08 17.12
C PHE A 49 8.01 -1.23 16.34
N LYS A 50 6.76 -1.58 16.05
CA LYS A 50 6.36 -2.68 15.16
C LYS A 50 5.15 -2.25 14.32
N GLN A 51 5.22 -2.49 13.02
CA GLN A 51 4.09 -2.31 12.11
C GLN A 51 3.78 -3.63 11.38
N GLU A 52 2.52 -4.03 11.45
CA GLU A 52 1.97 -5.17 10.72
C GLU A 52 0.86 -4.66 9.81
N CYS A 53 0.81 -5.15 8.58
CA CYS A 53 -0.29 -4.86 7.67
C CYS A 53 -0.72 -6.15 7.00
N THR A 54 -2.03 -6.40 6.94
CA THR A 54 -2.60 -7.45 6.13
C THR A 54 -3.66 -6.85 5.23
N PHE A 55 -3.59 -7.10 3.94
CA PHE A 55 -4.65 -6.68 3.03
C PHE A 55 -4.94 -7.72 1.97
N THR A 56 -6.17 -7.69 1.47
CA THR A 56 -6.65 -8.49 0.37
C THR A 56 -7.14 -7.55 -0.72
N ILE A 57 -6.61 -7.74 -1.93
CA ILE A 57 -6.89 -6.95 -3.13
C ILE A 57 -7.49 -7.86 -4.21
N SER A 58 -8.43 -7.31 -4.98
CA SER A 58 -9.17 -7.99 -6.04
C SER A 58 -9.32 -7.08 -7.26
N PRO A 59 -9.90 -7.51 -8.39
CA PRO A 59 -10.16 -6.60 -9.51
C PRO A 59 -11.13 -5.44 -9.18
N GLU A 60 -11.82 -5.47 -8.04
CA GLU A 60 -12.76 -4.42 -7.61
C GLU A 60 -12.20 -3.43 -6.58
N GLY A 61 -10.90 -3.51 -6.25
CA GLY A 61 -10.29 -2.73 -5.18
C GLY A 61 -9.77 -3.58 -4.04
N TYR A 62 -9.33 -2.89 -2.98
CA TYR A 62 -9.06 -3.53 -1.69
C TYR A 62 -10.37 -4.02 -1.06
N ILE A 63 -10.43 -5.30 -0.68
CA ILE A 63 -11.60 -5.90 -0.03
C ILE A 63 -11.47 -5.78 1.49
N ARG A 64 -10.27 -6.02 2.00
CA ARG A 64 -9.97 -6.02 3.42
C ARG A 64 -8.58 -5.45 3.63
N THR A 65 -8.44 -4.57 4.60
CA THR A 65 -7.15 -4.06 5.04
C THR A 65 -7.15 -4.00 6.56
N GLN A 66 -6.06 -4.41 7.18
CA GLN A 66 -5.84 -4.31 8.61
C GLN A 66 -4.41 -3.85 8.84
N ILE A 67 -4.27 -2.70 9.46
CA ILE A 67 -2.98 -2.13 9.85
C ILE A 67 -2.95 -2.15 11.37
N VAL A 68 -1.90 -2.74 11.93
CA VAL A 68 -1.61 -2.72 13.36
C VAL A 68 -0.28 -2.01 13.53
N PHE A 69 -0.28 -1.00 14.38
CA PHE A 69 0.87 -0.18 14.68
C PHE A 69 1.11 -0.23 16.18
N LYS A 70 2.33 -0.58 16.58
CA LYS A 70 2.77 -0.58 17.97
C LYS A 70 4.01 0.28 18.06
N ALA A 71 4.01 1.29 18.93
CA ALA A 71 5.17 2.13 19.19
C ALA A 71 5.14 2.60 20.65
N ASN A 72 6.28 2.55 21.33
CA ASN A 72 6.46 3.09 22.69
C ASN A 72 5.37 2.65 23.68
N GLY A 73 5.03 1.35 23.66
CA GLY A 73 4.01 0.74 24.51
C GLY A 73 2.55 1.10 24.15
N LYS A 74 2.31 1.84 23.07
CA LYS A 74 0.97 2.14 22.54
C LYS A 74 0.68 1.29 21.32
N GLU A 75 -0.56 0.82 21.21
CA GLU A 75 -1.06 0.10 20.05
C GLU A 75 -2.22 0.87 19.42
N SER A 76 -2.16 1.03 18.10
CA SER A 76 -3.26 1.51 17.26
C SER A 76 -3.55 0.47 16.18
N SER A 77 -4.82 0.28 15.84
CA SER A 77 -5.20 -0.55 14.70
C SER A 77 -6.30 0.10 13.88
N VAL A 78 -6.20 -0.04 12.57
CA VAL A 78 -7.26 0.32 11.63
C VAL A 78 -7.61 -0.91 10.82
N ARG A 79 -8.91 -1.22 10.73
CA ARG A 79 -9.43 -2.27 9.87
C ARG A 79 -10.48 -1.69 8.94
N LEU A 80 -10.28 -1.92 7.65
CA LEU A 80 -11.14 -1.49 6.56
C LEU A 80 -11.72 -2.75 5.92
N ARG A 81 -13.03 -2.77 5.67
CA ARG A 81 -13.71 -3.90 5.05
C ARG A 81 -14.75 -3.42 4.06
N LYS A 82 -14.64 -3.85 2.81
CA LYS A 82 -15.70 -3.71 1.81
C LYS A 82 -16.86 -4.62 2.20
N ILE A 83 -18.04 -4.05 2.40
CA ILE A 83 -19.25 -4.78 2.79
C ILE A 83 -20.33 -4.79 1.70
N ASP A 84 -20.19 -3.93 0.70
CA ASP A 84 -21.01 -3.89 -0.51
C ASP A 84 -20.16 -3.32 -1.65
N VAL A 85 -20.68 -3.34 -2.88
CA VAL A 85 -20.03 -2.77 -4.08
C VAL A 85 -19.54 -1.35 -3.83
N ASN A 86 -20.31 -0.57 -3.06
CA ASN A 86 -20.09 0.85 -2.86
C ASN A 86 -20.03 1.26 -1.37
N LYS A 87 -19.72 0.32 -0.47
CA LYS A 87 -19.69 0.58 0.98
C LYS A 87 -18.47 -0.01 1.66
N LEU A 88 -17.83 0.82 2.47
CA LEU A 88 -16.67 0.48 3.27
C LEU A 88 -16.93 0.69 4.75
N GLU A 89 -16.74 -0.34 5.56
CA GLU A 89 -16.71 -0.24 7.02
C GLU A 89 -15.31 0.09 7.52
N ILE A 90 -15.25 0.98 8.51
CA ILE A 90 -14.02 1.39 9.19
C ILE A 90 -14.13 1.02 10.67
N TYR A 91 -13.08 0.37 11.17
CA TYR A 91 -12.87 0.11 12.59
C TYR A 91 -11.54 0.72 13.01
N HIS A 92 -11.53 1.37 14.17
CA HIS A 92 -10.32 1.86 14.82
C HIS A 92 -10.22 1.24 16.22
N ASN A 93 -9.10 0.61 16.54
CA ASN A 93 -8.90 -0.12 17.79
C ASN A 93 -10.01 -1.14 18.07
N SER A 94 -10.42 -1.86 17.02
CA SER A 94 -11.55 -2.81 17.04
C SER A 94 -12.92 -2.20 17.37
N VAL A 95 -13.03 -0.88 17.47
CA VAL A 95 -14.30 -0.16 17.65
C VAL A 95 -14.80 0.29 16.28
N PHE A 96 -16.06 0.01 15.99
CA PHE A 96 -16.71 0.52 14.78
C PHE A 96 -16.68 2.05 14.78
N LYS A 97 -16.23 2.64 13.68
CA LYS A 97 -16.20 4.10 13.48
C LYS A 97 -17.36 4.55 12.62
N GLU A 98 -17.38 4.08 11.37
CA GLU A 98 -18.36 4.54 10.38
C GLU A 98 -18.44 3.59 9.17
N ILE A 99 -19.45 3.84 8.34
CA ILE A 99 -19.56 3.32 6.97
C ILE A 99 -19.43 4.51 6.03
N ILE A 100 -18.56 4.38 5.04
CA ILE A 100 -18.43 5.35 3.95
C ILE A 100 -19.08 4.77 2.69
N ASP A 101 -19.96 5.55 2.07
CA ASP A 101 -20.46 5.26 0.72
C ASP A 101 -19.44 5.75 -0.31
N THR A 102 -19.03 4.86 -1.20
CA THR A 102 -18.27 5.20 -2.42
C THR A 102 -19.23 5.24 -3.61
N ASP A 103 -18.79 5.77 -4.75
CA ASP A 103 -19.60 5.66 -5.96
C ASP A 103 -19.68 4.21 -6.45
N LYS A 104 -20.81 3.84 -7.07
CA LYS A 104 -21.10 2.45 -7.49
C LYS A 104 -20.08 1.81 -8.44
N ASN A 105 -19.20 2.62 -9.03
CA ASN A 105 -18.15 2.19 -9.97
C ASN A 105 -16.74 2.60 -9.52
N GLU A 106 -16.60 3.18 -8.33
CA GLU A 106 -15.32 3.63 -7.81
C GLU A 106 -14.51 2.42 -7.31
N ILE A 107 -13.28 2.28 -7.83
CA ILE A 107 -12.35 1.26 -7.37
C ILE A 107 -11.75 1.77 -6.07
N TYR A 108 -11.90 1.01 -4.99
CA TYR A 108 -11.34 1.38 -3.71
C TYR A 108 -9.82 1.17 -3.72
N LEU A 109 -9.07 2.25 -3.89
CA LEU A 109 -7.61 2.31 -3.84
C LEU A 109 -7.15 2.91 -2.53
N LEU A 110 -5.97 2.49 -2.05
CA LEU A 110 -5.44 2.91 -0.76
C LEU A 110 -4.12 3.67 -0.90
N ASP A 111 -3.87 4.57 0.03
CA ASP A 111 -2.55 5.15 0.27
C ASP A 111 -2.28 5.18 1.79
N GLY A 112 -1.02 5.24 2.19
CA GLY A 112 -0.63 5.30 3.60
C GLY A 112 0.86 5.58 3.79
N LEU A 113 1.38 5.28 4.98
CA LEU A 113 2.80 5.50 5.28
C LEU A 113 3.76 4.59 4.49
N ASN A 114 3.24 3.52 3.89
CA ASN A 114 4.07 2.55 3.19
C ASN A 114 3.85 2.66 1.67
N PRO A 115 4.92 2.86 0.87
CA PRO A 115 4.84 2.89 -0.59
C PRO A 115 4.34 1.57 -1.24
N LEU A 116 4.17 0.51 -0.45
CA LEU A 116 3.55 -0.74 -0.88
C LEU A 116 2.12 -0.55 -1.40
N PHE A 117 1.34 0.38 -0.88
CA PHE A 117 0.01 0.63 -1.45
C PHE A 117 0.12 1.15 -2.88
N ASP A 118 1.07 2.06 -3.16
CA ASP A 118 1.36 2.53 -4.51
C ASP A 118 1.79 1.36 -5.43
N TYR A 119 2.60 0.44 -4.92
CA TYR A 119 3.00 -0.78 -5.65
C TYR A 119 1.79 -1.62 -6.09
N TYR A 120 0.89 -1.95 -5.16
CA TYR A 120 -0.25 -2.81 -5.46
C TYR A 120 -1.34 -2.09 -6.25
N ASN A 121 -1.58 -0.80 -5.99
CA ASN A 121 -2.43 0.04 -6.83
C ASN A 121 -2.00 -0.09 -8.29
N TYR A 122 -0.69 0.02 -8.54
CA TYR A 122 -0.15 -0.14 -9.87
C TYR A 122 -0.38 -1.55 -10.44
N VAL A 123 0.14 -2.58 -9.77
CA VAL A 123 0.15 -3.96 -10.30
C VAL A 123 -1.27 -4.49 -10.54
N TYR A 124 -2.22 -4.13 -9.68
CA TYR A 124 -3.58 -4.68 -9.74
C TYR A 124 -4.56 -3.84 -10.53
N PHE A 125 -4.39 -2.52 -10.60
CA PHE A 125 -5.44 -1.63 -11.13
C PHE A 125 -4.99 -0.66 -12.21
N ILE A 126 -3.70 -0.36 -12.30
CA ILE A 126 -3.21 0.74 -13.14
C ILE A 126 -2.19 0.20 -14.14
N SER A 127 -2.63 -0.76 -14.96
CA SER A 127 -1.97 -1.08 -16.23
C SER A 127 -2.30 0.02 -17.24
N SER A 128 -1.66 1.17 -17.12
CA SER A 128 -1.86 2.29 -18.05
C SER A 128 -1.09 2.07 -19.36
N GLU A 129 -1.69 2.49 -20.46
CA GLU A 129 -1.01 2.65 -21.74
C GLU A 129 0.03 3.77 -21.64
N GLU A 130 1.09 3.65 -22.44
CA GLU A 130 2.22 4.60 -22.43
C GLU A 130 1.73 6.04 -22.66
N GLY A 131 2.13 6.96 -21.78
CA GLY A 131 1.81 8.38 -21.90
C GLY A 131 0.38 8.78 -21.50
N VAL A 132 -0.54 7.83 -21.32
CA VAL A 132 -1.92 8.10 -20.91
C VAL A 132 -1.97 8.50 -19.44
N LYS A 133 -2.65 9.62 -19.17
CA LYS A 133 -2.92 10.08 -17.80
C LYS A 133 -4.26 9.50 -17.34
N ILE A 134 -4.26 8.85 -16.19
CA ILE A 134 -5.45 8.31 -15.54
C ILE A 134 -5.60 8.98 -14.19
N GLU A 135 -6.75 9.61 -13.96
CA GLU A 135 -7.11 10.15 -12.65
C GLU A 135 -7.94 9.12 -11.89
N LYS A 136 -7.55 8.88 -10.64
CA LYS A 136 -8.29 8.00 -9.73
C LYS A 136 -8.37 8.61 -8.35
N ASP A 137 -9.50 8.36 -7.73
CA ASP A 137 -9.65 8.55 -6.32
C ASP A 137 -8.87 7.49 -5.53
N VAL A 138 -8.14 7.94 -4.51
CA VAL A 138 -7.34 7.11 -3.63
C VAL A 138 -7.61 7.54 -2.18
N PHE A 139 -7.88 6.58 -1.31
CA PHE A 139 -8.15 6.83 0.10
C PHE A 139 -6.86 6.76 0.90
N TYR A 140 -6.40 7.90 1.39
CA TYR A 140 -5.30 7.98 2.34
C TYR A 140 -5.76 7.54 3.73
N ILE A 141 -5.05 6.58 4.32
CA ILE A 141 -5.34 6.07 5.65
C ILE A 141 -4.50 6.81 6.69
N ASP A 142 -5.17 7.59 7.53
CA ASP A 142 -4.61 8.02 8.82
C ASP A 142 -4.85 6.91 9.85
N HIS A 143 -3.83 6.08 10.04
CA HIS A 143 -3.86 4.96 10.98
C HIS A 143 -3.75 5.37 12.46
N ILE A 144 -3.39 6.61 12.76
CA ILE A 144 -3.32 7.13 14.13
C ILE A 144 -4.72 7.58 14.55
N GLU A 145 -5.36 8.40 13.71
CA GLU A 145 -6.70 8.94 13.98
C GLU A 145 -7.83 7.99 13.57
N GLY A 146 -7.52 6.98 12.75
CA GLY A 146 -8.52 6.06 12.19
C GLY A 146 -9.42 6.73 11.16
N LYS A 147 -8.88 7.68 10.38
CA LYS A 147 -9.62 8.45 9.37
C LYS A 147 -9.20 8.06 7.96
N LEU A 148 -10.15 8.20 7.03
CA LEU A 148 -9.88 8.12 5.59
C LEU A 148 -10.09 9.49 4.94
N THR A 149 -9.10 9.89 4.15
CA THR A 149 -9.17 11.11 3.34
C THR A 149 -9.11 10.73 1.88
N LYS A 150 -10.18 11.03 1.14
CA LYS A 150 -10.23 10.85 -0.31
C LYS A 150 -9.34 11.89 -1.00
N LYS A 151 -8.45 11.45 -1.89
CA LYS A 151 -7.55 12.28 -2.69
C LYS A 151 -7.62 11.86 -4.15
N ILE A 152 -7.39 12.80 -5.05
CA ILE A 152 -7.33 12.53 -6.49
C ILE A 152 -5.86 12.39 -6.89
N TYR A 153 -5.47 11.22 -7.36
CA TYR A 153 -4.12 10.95 -7.87
C TYR A 153 -4.15 10.84 -9.39
N THR A 154 -3.13 11.41 -10.04
CA THR A 154 -2.92 11.24 -11.48
C THR A 154 -1.79 10.24 -11.69
N PHE A 155 -2.06 9.20 -12.46
CA PHE A 155 -1.12 8.15 -12.81
C PHE A 155 -0.73 8.28 -14.28
N LYS A 156 0.55 8.11 -14.59
CA LYS A 156 1.04 8.12 -15.98
C LYS A 156 2.22 7.15 -16.11
N LYS A 157 2.13 6.22 -17.06
CA LYS A 157 3.28 5.40 -17.43
C LYS A 157 4.20 6.17 -18.39
N THR A 158 5.51 6.11 -18.15
CA THR A 158 6.55 6.65 -19.02
C THR A 158 7.72 5.67 -19.09
N GLY A 159 7.79 4.89 -20.17
CA GLY A 159 8.72 3.79 -20.32
C GLY A 159 8.51 2.70 -19.25
N ASN A 160 9.56 2.44 -18.47
CA ASN A 160 9.53 1.49 -17.35
C ASN A 160 9.13 2.13 -16.01
N GLU A 161 8.76 3.40 -16.03
CA GLU A 161 8.36 4.14 -14.84
C GLU A 161 6.86 4.39 -14.83
N LEU A 162 6.26 4.34 -13.65
CA LEU A 162 4.95 4.91 -13.38
C LEU A 162 5.13 6.16 -12.51
N LEU A 163 4.72 7.30 -13.04
CA LEU A 163 4.67 8.56 -12.31
C LEU A 163 3.28 8.71 -11.67
N ILE A 164 3.26 8.99 -10.37
CA ILE A 164 2.06 9.22 -9.57
C ILE A 164 2.15 10.64 -8.99
N ASN A 165 1.25 11.50 -9.43
CA ASN A 165 1.08 12.82 -8.84
C ASN A 165 0.00 12.77 -7.76
N LYS A 166 0.37 13.10 -6.52
CA LYS A 166 -0.49 13.03 -5.33
C LYS A 166 -1.13 14.38 -4.92
N GLY A 167 -1.15 15.38 -5.81
CA GLY A 167 -1.96 16.61 -5.64
C GLY A 167 -1.27 17.77 -4.93
N GLU A 168 -0.65 17.59 -3.75
CA GLU A 168 0.08 18.67 -3.04
C GLU A 168 1.23 18.18 -2.15
N SER A 169 2.28 19.02 -2.02
CA SER A 169 3.55 18.96 -1.22
C SER A 169 4.36 17.66 -1.14
N ASN A 170 3.81 16.48 -1.44
CA ASN A 170 4.49 15.19 -1.24
C ASN A 170 5.23 14.67 -2.48
N GLY A 171 5.40 15.51 -3.49
CA GLY A 171 6.19 15.19 -4.67
C GLY A 171 5.56 14.13 -5.56
N GLU A 172 6.07 14.06 -6.78
CA GLU A 172 5.84 12.94 -7.68
C GLU A 172 6.44 11.67 -7.06
N VAL A 173 5.65 10.59 -7.00
CA VAL A 173 6.15 9.25 -6.70
C VAL A 173 6.44 8.56 -8.03
N SER A 174 7.64 8.04 -8.21
CA SER A 174 8.00 7.22 -9.37
C SER A 174 8.17 5.77 -8.93
N ILE A 175 7.46 4.86 -9.60
CA ILE A 175 7.67 3.42 -9.47
C ILE A 175 8.46 2.96 -10.69
N GLU A 176 9.70 2.54 -10.48
CA GLU A 176 10.53 1.92 -11.51
C GLU A 176 10.34 0.41 -11.49
N LEU A 177 9.96 -0.14 -12.64
CA LEU A 177 9.70 -1.56 -12.82
C LEU A 177 10.81 -2.16 -13.68
N TRP A 178 11.69 -2.92 -13.03
CA TRP A 178 12.74 -3.66 -13.72
C TRP A 178 12.32 -5.13 -13.76
N GLU A 179 12.26 -5.72 -14.94
CA GLU A 179 12.23 -7.18 -15.10
C GLU A 179 13.56 -7.63 -15.74
N GLU A 180 14.60 -7.78 -14.91
CA GLU A 180 15.76 -8.61 -15.26
C GLU A 180 16.10 -9.53 -14.07
N SER A 181 16.61 -10.73 -14.39
CA SER A 181 17.21 -11.87 -13.65
C SER A 181 16.97 -12.11 -12.15
N TYR A 182 16.67 -11.08 -11.36
CA TYR A 182 16.56 -11.07 -9.91
C TYR A 182 15.20 -10.52 -9.39
N GLY A 183 14.28 -10.12 -10.28
CA GLY A 183 12.90 -9.77 -9.90
C GLY A 183 12.77 -8.55 -8.97
N LEU A 184 13.70 -7.60 -9.06
CA LEU A 184 13.72 -6.39 -8.23
C LEU A 184 12.74 -5.32 -8.73
N LYS A 185 12.01 -4.69 -7.81
CA LYS A 185 11.22 -3.48 -8.11
C LYS A 185 11.62 -2.34 -7.19
N LYS A 186 11.52 -1.10 -7.67
CA LYS A 186 11.98 0.07 -6.92
C LYS A 186 10.91 1.16 -6.91
N ILE A 187 10.62 1.71 -5.74
CA ILE A 187 9.72 2.86 -5.58
C ILE A 187 10.52 4.02 -5.02
N LYS A 188 10.48 5.15 -5.73
CA LYS A 188 11.05 6.42 -5.30
C LYS A 188 9.90 7.35 -4.94
N THR A 189 9.87 7.79 -3.69
CA THR A 189 9.05 8.93 -3.27
C THR A 189 9.95 10.15 -3.10
N ARG A 190 9.37 11.29 -2.68
CA ARG A 190 10.09 12.57 -2.51
C ARG A 190 11.42 12.44 -1.73
N ASP A 191 11.43 11.71 -0.63
CA ASP A 191 12.61 11.59 0.25
C ASP A 191 13.03 10.13 0.52
N SER A 192 12.20 9.16 0.17
CA SER A 192 12.42 7.75 0.47
C SER A 192 12.50 6.88 -0.77
N VAL A 193 13.26 5.78 -0.65
CA VAL A 193 13.40 4.78 -1.71
C VAL A 193 13.13 3.40 -1.11
N SER A 194 12.33 2.60 -1.81
CA SER A 194 12.00 1.22 -1.44
C SER A 194 12.44 0.25 -2.52
N PHE A 195 13.04 -0.88 -2.13
CA PHE A 195 13.42 -1.98 -3.03
C PHE A 195 12.69 -3.25 -2.64
N PHE A 196 12.07 -3.94 -3.60
CA PHE A 196 11.34 -5.18 -3.40
C PHE A 196 12.11 -6.35 -4.04
N ASN A 197 12.51 -7.35 -3.25
CA ASN A 197 13.34 -8.48 -3.67
C ASN A 197 12.67 -9.80 -3.32
N ARG A 198 12.41 -10.65 -4.33
CA ARG A 198 11.78 -11.96 -4.18
C ARG A 198 12.72 -13.01 -3.60
#